data_AF-A0A810Q5B9-F1
#
_entry.id   AF-A0A810Q5B9-F1
#
_cell.length_a   1.000
_cell.length_b   1.000
_cell.length_c   1.000
_cell.angle_alpha   90.00
_cell.angle_beta   90.00
_cell.angle_gamma   90.00
#
_symmetry.space_group_name_H-M   'P 1'
#
loop_
_entity.id
_entity.type
_entity.pdbx_description
1 polymer ?
#
loop_
_entity_poly.entity_id
_entity_poly.type
_entity_poly.pdbx_seq_one_letter_code
_entity_poly.pdbx_strand_id
1 'polypeptide(L)' 'MNTSSIKNFDELPLFLNAQLVSRTLGVSPSSAYELLHEDGFPSLRIGSRLVVPKEQFRLWVERQTGGTHEE' A
#
# COMPACT_ATOMS: atom_id res chain seq x y z
N MET A 1 -12.83 -20.71 -6.44
CA MET A 1 -12.44 -19.29 -6.45
C MET A 1 -10.95 -19.27 -6.19
N ASN A 2 -10.13 -19.23 -7.25
CA ASN A 2 -8.69 -19.42 -7.14
C ASN A 2 -8.07 -18.15 -6.57
N THR A 3 -7.68 -18.23 -5.30
CA THR A 3 -6.89 -17.23 -4.59
C THR A 3 -5.47 -17.23 -5.16
N SER A 4 -5.28 -16.53 -6.28
CA SER A 4 -3.96 -16.27 -6.86
C SER A 4 -3.09 -15.58 -5.83
N SER A 5 -2.19 -16.37 -5.25
CA SER A 5 -1.16 -15.98 -4.31
C SER A 5 -0.22 -14.99 -5.01
N ILE A 6 -0.46 -13.70 -4.82
CA ILE A 6 0.51 -12.66 -5.21
C ILE A 6 1.74 -12.88 -4.32
N LYS A 7 2.81 -13.43 -4.90
CA LYS A 7 4.04 -13.81 -4.17
C LYS A 7 5.15 -12.77 -4.26
N ASN A 8 5.03 -11.78 -5.15
CA ASN A 8 6.11 -10.83 -5.36
C ASN A 8 5.65 -9.43 -5.80
N PHE A 9 6.49 -8.43 -5.54
CA PHE A 9 6.27 -7.02 -5.91
C PHE A 9 6.21 -6.76 -7.42
N ASP A 10 6.58 -7.77 -8.21
CA ASP A 10 6.62 -7.76 -9.68
C ASP A 10 5.29 -8.17 -10.32
N GLU A 11 4.48 -8.99 -9.64
CA GLU A 11 3.11 -9.30 -10.05
C GLU A 11 2.10 -8.23 -9.59
N LEU A 12 2.58 -7.21 -8.89
CA LEU A 12 1.74 -6.09 -8.47
C LEU A 12 1.38 -5.26 -9.71
N PRO A 13 0.09 -4.99 -9.94
CA PRO A 13 -0.29 -3.97 -10.89
C PRO A 13 0.38 -2.65 -10.53
N LEU A 14 0.56 -1.77 -11.53
CA LEU A 14 1.09 -0.41 -11.36
C LEU A 14 0.44 0.35 -10.19
N PHE A 15 -0.78 -0.03 -9.83
CA PHE A 15 -1.50 0.47 -8.67
C PHE A 15 -1.86 -0.66 -7.70
N LEU A 16 -1.61 -0.43 -6.41
CA LEU A 16 -1.94 -1.31 -5.29
C LEU A 16 -3.29 -0.95 -4.69
N ASN A 17 -4.09 -1.95 -4.32
CA ASN A 17 -5.35 -1.75 -3.60
C ASN A 17 -5.11 -1.85 -2.09
N ALA A 18 -6.08 -1.49 -1.25
CA ALA A 18 -6.02 -1.67 0.22
C ALA A 18 -5.55 -3.05 0.66
N GLN A 19 -6.11 -4.07 0.02
CA GLN A 19 -5.79 -5.46 0.31
C GLN A 19 -4.35 -5.84 -0.07
N LEU A 20 -3.78 -5.12 -1.03
CA LEU A 20 -2.42 -5.33 -1.50
C LEU A 20 -1.43 -4.59 -0.60
N VAL A 21 -1.72 -3.33 -0.28
CA VAL A 21 -1.00 -2.56 0.74
C VAL A 21 -0.93 -3.31 2.07
N SER A 22 -2.07 -3.85 2.54
CA SER A 22 -2.13 -4.69 3.75
C SER A 22 -1.16 -5.86 3.68
N ARG A 23 -1.16 -6.62 2.58
CA ARG A 23 -0.22 -7.74 2.40
C ARG A 23 1.22 -7.30 2.26
N THR A 24 1.47 -6.16 1.61
CA THR A 24 2.80 -5.61 1.38
C THR A 24 3.44 -5.08 2.66
N LEU A 25 2.67 -4.39 3.50
CA LEU A 25 3.12 -3.92 4.83
C LEU A 25 3.08 -5.02 5.90
N GLY A 26 2.35 -6.11 5.67
CA GLY A 26 2.09 -7.11 6.70
C GLY A 26 1.12 -6.65 7.79
N VAL A 27 0.32 -5.61 7.51
CA VAL A 27 -0.67 -5.05 8.45
C VAL A 27 -2.07 -5.57 8.15
N SER A 28 -2.95 -5.51 9.14
CA SER A 28 -4.36 -5.87 8.98
C SER A 28 -5.04 -5.02 7.89
N PRO A 29 -6.04 -5.57 7.17
CA PRO A 29 -6.77 -4.83 6.13
C PRO A 29 -7.44 -3.57 6.68
N SER A 30 -7.87 -3.57 7.94
CA SER A 30 -8.40 -2.39 8.62
C SER A 30 -7.34 -1.29 8.73
N SER A 31 -6.14 -1.62 9.22
CA SER A 31 -5.02 -0.66 9.32
C SER A 31 -4.59 -0.13 7.97
N ALA A 32 -4.59 -0.97 6.92
CA ALA A 32 -4.31 -0.51 5.56
C ALA A 32 -5.40 0.44 5.03
N TYR A 33 -6.66 0.24 5.41
CA TYR A 33 -7.78 1.11 5.00
C TYR A 33 -7.75 2.45 5.72
N GLU A 34 -7.38 2.46 7.01
CA GLU A 34 -7.12 3.70 7.76
C GLU A 34 -5.96 4.47 7.16
N LEU A 35 -4.84 3.80 6.89
CA LEU A 35 -3.69 4.40 6.19
C LEU A 35 -4.11 5.00 4.85
N LEU A 36 -4.87 4.26 4.02
CA LEU A 36 -5.36 4.78 2.74
C LEU A 36 -6.24 6.03 2.83
N HIS A 37 -6.93 6.22 3.94
CA HIS A 37 -7.75 7.39 4.25
C HIS A 37 -6.98 8.50 4.98
N GLU A 38 -5.73 8.26 5.35
CA GLU A 38 -4.87 9.25 5.98
C GLU A 38 -4.33 10.22 4.94
N ASP A 39 -4.34 11.52 5.23
CA ASP A 39 -3.84 12.59 4.35
C ASP A 39 -2.33 12.46 4.02
N GLY A 40 -1.60 11.61 4.75
CA GLY A 40 -0.18 11.33 4.51
C GLY A 40 0.10 10.16 3.57
N PHE A 41 -0.91 9.38 3.21
CA PHE A 41 -0.73 8.15 2.44
C PHE A 41 -0.91 8.39 0.93
N PRO A 42 -0.07 7.79 0.07
CA PRO A 42 -0.08 8.01 -1.38
C PRO A 42 -1.24 7.28 -2.09
N SER A 43 -2.48 7.54 -1.69
CA SER A 43 -3.66 6.99 -2.33
C SER A 43 -4.11 7.87 -3.52
N LEU A 44 -4.53 7.22 -4.60
CA LEU A 44 -5.01 7.83 -5.83
C LEU A 44 -6.40 7.31 -6.14
N ARG A 45 -7.36 8.21 -6.30
CA ARG A 45 -8.71 7.85 -6.71
C ARG A 45 -8.83 7.86 -8.23
N ILE A 46 -8.89 6.68 -8.85
CA ILE A 46 -9.16 6.53 -10.28
C ILE A 46 -10.63 6.14 -10.44
N GLY A 47 -11.46 7.11 -10.84
CA GLY A 47 -12.92 6.94 -10.94
C GLY A 47 -13.56 6.61 -9.59
N SER A 48 -14.12 5.40 -9.48
CA SER A 48 -14.78 4.90 -8.27
C SER A 48 -13.89 4.01 -7.38
N ARG A 49 -12.61 3.78 -7.74
CA ARG A 49 -11.68 2.96 -6.95
C ARG A 49 -10.51 3.79 -6.41
N LEU A 50 -10.16 3.53 -5.16
CA LEU A 50 -8.94 3.99 -4.51
C LEU A 50 -7.82 2.98 -4.77
N VAL A 51 -6.73 3.45 -5.37
CA VAL A 51 -5.57 2.65 -5.74
C VAL A 51 -4.29 3.44 -5.43
N VAL A 52 -3.18 2.77 -5.19
CA VAL A 52 -1.96 3.39 -4.67
C VAL A 52 -0.86 3.16 -5.68
N PRO A 53 -0.30 4.19 -6.33
CA PRO A 53 0.76 3.99 -7.31
C PRO A 53 1.98 3.35 -6.64
N LYS A 54 2.55 2.30 -7.25
CA LYS A 54 3.74 1.60 -6.72
C LYS A 54 4.89 2.56 -6.40
N GLU A 55 5.09 3.56 -7.26
CA GLU A 55 6.15 4.56 -7.12
C GLU A 55 5.95 5.45 -5.89
N GLN A 56 4.73 5.96 -5.70
CA GLN A 56 4.39 6.79 -4.55
C GLN A 56 4.38 5.99 -3.25
N PHE A 57 3.90 4.74 -3.30
CA PHE A 57 3.97 3.81 -2.18
C PHE A 57 5.41 3.58 -1.72
N ARG A 58 6.34 3.35 -2.66
CA ARG A 58 7.76 3.19 -2.35
C ARG A 58 8.31 4.41 -1.62
N LEU A 59 8.06 5.61 -2.16
CA LEU A 59 8.48 6.87 -1.54
C LEU A 59 7.92 7.03 -0.13
N TRP A 60 6.67 6.65 0.09
CA TRP A 60 6.06 6.68 1.41
C TRP A 60 6.70 5.67 2.37
N VAL A 61 6.93 4.42 1.93
CA VAL A 61 7.62 3.41 2.74
C VAL A 61 9.03 3.86 3.08
N GLU A 62 9.77 4.47 2.14
CA GLU A 62 11.08 5.04 2.37
C GLU A 62 11.03 6.18 3.40
N ARG A 63 10.01 7.05 3.36
CA ARG A 63 9.81 8.09 4.39
C ARG A 63 9.50 7.50 5.78
N GLN A 64 8.70 6.44 5.85
CA GLN A 64 8.37 5.76 7.10
C GLN A 64 9.55 4.98 7.67
N THR A 65 10.29 4.29 6.81
CA THR A 65 11.47 3.48 7.21
C THR A 65 12.66 4.38 7.54
N GLY A 66 12.78 5.54 6.89
CA GLY A 66 13.77 6.57 7.21
C GLY A 66 13.51 7.35 8.51
N GLY A 67 12.40 7.07 9.20
CA GLY A 67 12.04 7.65 10.50
C GLY A 67 12.20 6.69 11.70
N THR A 68 12.67 5.46 11.49
CA THR A 68 12.97 4.52 12.60
C THR A 68 14.45 4.56 12.95
N HIS A 69 14.92 5.73 13.37
CA HIS A 69 16.05 5.87 14.27
C HIS A 69 15.66 6.94 15.29
N GLU A 70 16.00 6.69 16.56
CA GLU A 70 15.68 7.44 17.80
C GLU A 70 14.39 6.94 18.49
N GLU A 71 14.41 6.29 19.65
CA GLU A 71 15.45 5.98 20.67
C GLU A 71 14.88 4.98 21.69
#